data_AF-A0A7K3ZX76-F1
#
_entry.id   AF-A0A7K3ZX76-F1
#
_cell.length_a   1.000
_cell.length_b   1.000
_cell.length_c   1.000
_cell.angle_alpha   90.00
_cell.angle_beta   90.00
_cell.angle_gamma   90.00
#
_symmetry.space_group_name_H-M   'P 1'
#
loop_
_entity.id
_entity.type
_entity.pdbx_description
1 polymer ?
#
loop_
_entity_poly.entity_id
_entity_poly.type
_entity_poly.pdbx_seq_one_letter_code
_entity_poly.pdbx_strand_id
1 'polypeptide(L)' 'MKFGSHSKDALVQPTTARLPGEMGWQSAYAFNDEDFVPGSLLGRGSDREVVLTRTLREKLIQFNRSLLPLMRTPCAP' A
#
# COMPACT_ATOMS: atom_id res chain seq x y z
N MET A 1 23.57 -30.87 11.86
CA MET A 1 23.36 -30.91 10.39
C MET A 1 22.80 -29.58 9.93
N LYS A 2 23.55 -28.79 9.14
CA LYS A 2 23.04 -27.58 8.48
C LYS A 2 22.37 -28.01 7.17
N PHE A 3 21.04 -28.07 7.16
CA PHE A 3 20.27 -28.11 5.93
C PHE A 3 19.76 -26.69 5.67
N GLY A 4 20.08 -26.10 4.52
CA GLY A 4 19.43 -24.84 4.13
C GLY A 4 20.25 -23.81 3.36
N SER A 5 21.46 -24.12 2.88
CA SER A 5 22.27 -23.11 2.17
C SER A 5 21.81 -22.79 0.74
N HIS A 6 20.83 -23.52 0.19
CA HIS A 6 20.38 -23.40 -1.20
C HIS A 6 18.85 -23.57 -1.37
N SER A 7 18.04 -23.22 -0.37
CA SER A 7 16.60 -23.05 -0.65
C SER A 7 16.40 -21.79 -1.49
N LYS A 8 15.48 -21.82 -2.47
CA LYS A 8 15.04 -20.64 -3.22
C LYS A 8 14.70 -19.47 -2.27
N ASP A 9 14.13 -19.80 -1.11
CA ASP A 9 13.78 -18.83 -0.08
C ASP A 9 15.02 -18.11 0.46
N ALA A 10 16.14 -18.79 0.67
CA ALA A 10 17.36 -18.15 1.16
C ALA A 10 18.00 -17.19 0.13
N LEU A 11 17.74 -17.39 -1.16
CA LEU A 11 18.33 -16.59 -2.25
C LEU A 11 17.43 -15.43 -2.71
N VAL A 12 16.11 -15.59 -2.63
CA VAL A 12 15.14 -14.58 -3.13
C VAL A 12 14.82 -13.54 -2.06
N GLN A 13 14.75 -13.94 -0.79
CA GLN A 13 14.34 -13.05 0.32
C GLN A 13 15.24 -11.81 0.48
N PRO A 14 16.59 -11.89 0.41
CA PRO A 14 17.44 -10.71 0.54
C PRO A 14 17.21 -9.68 -0.57
N THR A 15 16.95 -10.16 -1.79
CA THR A 15 16.71 -9.30 -2.95
C THR A 15 15.37 -8.59 -2.82
N THR A 16 14.32 -9.31 -2.44
CA THR A 16 12.98 -8.71 -2.22
C THR A 16 12.98 -7.70 -1.07
N ALA A 17 13.77 -7.92 -0.01
CA ALA A 17 13.89 -6.98 1.09
C ALA A 17 14.64 -5.69 0.73
N ARG A 18 15.56 -5.73 -0.26
CA ARG A 18 16.40 -4.56 -0.62
C ARG A 18 15.78 -3.66 -1.69
N LEU A 19 15.01 -4.23 -2.62
CA LEU A 19 14.40 -3.51 -3.74
C LEU A 19 13.51 -2.30 -3.35
N PRO A 20 12.71 -2.33 -2.27
CA PRO A 20 11.92 -1.16 -1.87
C PRO A 20 12.79 0.05 -1.55
N GLY A 21 13.92 -0.14 -0.87
CA GLY A 21 14.83 0.94 -0.51
C GLY A 21 15.52 1.56 -1.73
N GLU A 22 15.97 0.73 -2.67
CA GLU A 22 16.67 1.20 -3.88
C GLU A 22 15.75 1.99 -4.83
N MET A 23 14.45 1.66 -4.86
CA MET A 23 13.45 2.37 -5.69
C MET A 23 12.74 3.52 -4.97
N GLY A 24 13.11 3.81 -3.72
CA GLY A 24 12.45 4.81 -2.89
C GLY A 24 10.99 4.46 -2.54
N TRP A 25 10.62 3.18 -2.64
CA TRP A 25 9.30 2.70 -2.27
C TRP A 25 9.22 2.53 -0.76
N GLN A 26 8.13 3.00 -0.17
CA GLN A 26 7.86 2.80 1.24
C GLN A 26 7.18 1.44 1.42
N SER A 27 7.76 0.57 2.25
CA SER A 27 7.11 -0.63 2.74
C SER A 27 6.40 -0.33 4.05
N ALA A 28 5.18 -0.84 4.21
CA ALA A 28 4.42 -0.75 5.45
C ALA A 28 3.98 -2.16 5.86
N TYR A 29 4.07 -2.46 7.14
CA TYR A 29 3.59 -3.72 7.72
C TYR A 29 2.33 -3.42 8.52
N ALA A 30 1.20 -3.99 8.10
CA ALA A 30 -0.12 -3.69 8.67
C ALA A 30 -0.77 -4.91 9.33
N PHE A 31 -0.06 -6.03 9.41
CA PHE A 31 -0.61 -7.24 10.01
C PHE A 31 -0.66 -7.06 11.53
N ASN A 32 -1.87 -7.08 12.10
CA ASN A 32 -2.18 -6.81 13.52
C ASN A 32 -1.91 -5.38 14.03
N ASP A 33 -1.23 -4.54 13.26
CA ASP A 33 -0.90 -3.15 13.62
C ASP A 33 -1.85 -2.11 12.97
N GLU A 34 -2.94 -2.55 12.33
CA GLU A 34 -3.90 -1.64 11.68
C GLU A 34 -5.12 -1.36 12.57
N ASP A 35 -5.36 -0.08 12.86
CA ASP A 35 -6.44 0.36 13.76
C ASP A 35 -7.80 0.62 13.06
N PHE A 36 -7.89 0.45 11.74
CA PHE A 36 -9.11 0.64 10.93
C PHE A 36 -9.90 1.94 11.17
N VAL A 37 -9.24 3.04 11.53
CA VAL A 37 -9.85 4.36 11.71
C VAL A 37 -9.45 5.32 10.59
N PRO A 38 -10.22 6.40 10.35
CA PRO A 38 -9.82 7.46 9.43
C PRO A 38 -8.44 8.02 9.85
N GLY A 39 -7.42 7.78 9.01
CA GLY A 39 -6.04 8.17 9.30
C GLY A 39 -5.13 7.05 9.81
N SER A 40 -5.64 5.82 10.00
CA SER A 40 -4.82 4.62 10.24
C SER A 40 -3.78 4.40 9.14
N LEU A 41 -2.83 3.51 9.41
CA LEU A 41 -1.68 3.18 8.56
C LEU A 41 -2.05 3.08 7.07
N LEU A 42 -3.05 2.28 6.74
CA LEU A 42 -3.55 2.11 5.38
C LEU A 42 -4.81 2.93 5.08
N GLY A 43 -5.37 3.60 6.09
CA GLY A 43 -6.52 4.50 5.95
C GLY A 43 -7.84 3.81 5.61
N ARG A 44 -7.97 2.53 5.94
CA ARG A 44 -9.18 1.73 5.74
C ARG A 44 -10.07 1.76 6.98
N GLY A 45 -11.37 1.56 6.78
CA GLY A 45 -12.35 1.32 7.85
C GLY A 45 -12.54 -0.16 8.21
N SER A 46 -12.01 -1.09 7.39
CA SER A 46 -12.07 -2.53 7.62
C SER A 46 -10.99 -3.26 6.82
N ASP A 47 -10.62 -4.45 7.29
CA ASP A 47 -9.75 -5.42 6.61
C ASP A 47 -10.23 -5.84 5.21
N ARG A 48 -11.54 -5.73 4.95
CA ARG A 48 -12.16 -6.03 3.65
C ARG A 48 -12.02 -4.91 2.62
N GLU A 49 -11.61 -3.72 3.02
CA GLU A 49 -11.46 -2.59 2.11
C GLU A 49 -10.15 -2.62 1.32
N VAL A 50 -10.16 -2.02 0.13
CA VAL A 50 -9.00 -1.90 -0.74
C VAL A 50 -8.06 -0.78 -0.26
N VAL A 51 -6.83 -1.15 0.10
CA VAL A 51 -5.76 -0.28 0.66
C VAL A 51 -5.40 0.92 -0.23
N LEU A 52 -5.50 0.75 -1.56
CA LEU A 52 -5.01 1.75 -2.52
C LEU A 52 -5.98 2.91 -2.76
N THR A 53 -7.24 2.82 -2.31
CA THR A 53 -8.29 3.76 -2.69
C THR A 53 -7.96 5.20 -2.28
N ARG A 54 -7.45 5.42 -1.06
CA ARG A 54 -7.06 6.76 -0.55
C ARG A 54 -5.92 7.35 -1.38
N THR A 55 -4.78 6.66 -1.39
CA THR A 55 -3.56 7.14 -2.06
C THR A 55 -3.75 7.31 -3.56
N LEU A 56 -4.47 6.37 -4.20
CA LEU A 56 -4.78 6.46 -5.63
C LEU A 56 -5.66 7.68 -5.92
N ARG A 57 -6.69 7.93 -5.12
CA ARG A 57 -7.58 9.09 -5.31
C ARG A 57 -6.83 10.40 -5.17
N GLU A 58 -5.97 10.52 -4.16
CA GLU A 58 -5.11 11.71 -3.97
C GLU A 58 -4.21 11.96 -5.18
N LYS A 59 -3.56 10.91 -5.70
CA LYS A 59 -2.70 11.02 -6.89
C LYS A 59 -3.49 11.33 -8.15
N LEU A 60 -4.65 10.70 -8.34
CA LEU A 60 -5.53 11.00 -9.48
C LEU A 60 -5.96 12.47 -9.48
N ILE A 61 -6.31 13.02 -8.31
CA ILE A 61 -6.62 14.45 -8.15
C ILE A 61 -5.40 15.32 -8.47
N GLN A 62 -4.21 14.94 -7.99
CA GLN A 62 -2.96 15.67 -8.23
C GLN A 62 -2.62 15.74 -9.73
N PHE A 63 -2.75 14.63 -10.45
CA PHE A 63 -2.42 14.54 -11.87
C PHE A 63 -3.51 15.13 -12.78
N ASN A 64 -4.79 14.98 -12.41
CA ASN A 64 -5.91 15.39 -13.26
C ASN A 64 -6.64 16.62 -12.70
N ARG A 65 -5.94 17.75 -12.57
CA ARG A 65 -6.53 19.00 -12.04
C ARG A 65 -7.74 19.51 -12.83
N SER A 66 -7.82 19.21 -14.13
CA SER A 66 -8.96 19.61 -14.98
C SER A 66 -10.22 18.75 -14.80
N LEU A 67 -10.11 17.54 -14.22
CA LEU A 67 -11.24 16.62 -13.99
C LEU A 67 -11.82 16.71 -12.57
N LEU A 68 -11.26 17.60 -11.74
CA LEU A 68 -11.71 17.90 -10.39
C LEU A 68 -13.23 18.17 -10.22
N PRO A 69 -13.94 18.82 -11.18
CA PRO A 69 -15.37 19.10 -11.02
C PRO A 69 -16.24 17.84 -10.93
N LEU A 70 -15.82 16.70 -11.50
CA LEU A 70 -16.63 15.47 -11.55
C LEU A 70 -16.34 14.49 -10.40
N MET A 71 -15.22 14.65 -9.68
CA MET A 71 -14.81 13.73 -8.60
C MET A 71 -15.23 14.19 -7.19
N ARG A 72 -15.79 15.40 -7.08
CA ARG A 72 -16.24 16.02 -5.82
C ARG A 72 -17.69 15.76 -5.49
N THR A 73 -18.49 15.28 -6.43
CA THR A 73 -19.86 14.87 -6.15
C THR A 73 -19.81 13.60 -5.31
N PRO A 74 -20.35 13.61 -4.07
CA PRO A 74 -20.69 12.36 -3.42
C PRO A 74 -21.62 11.63 -4.39
N CYS A 75 -21.32 10.38 -4.68
CA CYS A 75 -22.32 9.51 -5.29
C CYS A 75 -23.57 9.64 -4.42
N ALA A 76 -24.63 10.22 -4.97
CA ALA A 76 -25.92 10.37 -4.32
C ALA A 76 -26.44 8.96 -3.94
N PRO A 77 -27.28 8.85 -2.89
CA PRO A 77 -27.66 7.58 -2.28
C PRO A 77 -28.25 6.58 -3.27
#